data_AF-A0A1Z4RXE9-F1
#
_entry.id   AF-A0A1Z4RXE9-F1
#
_cell.length_a   1.000
_cell.length_b   1.000
_cell.length_c   1.000
_cell.angle_alpha   90.00
_cell.angle_beta   90.00
_cell.angle_gamma   90.00
#
_symmetry.space_group_name_H-M   'P 1'
#
loop_
_entity.id
_entity.type
_entity.pdbx_description
1 polymer ?
#
loop_
_entity_poly.entity_id
_entity_poly.type
_entity_poly.pdbx_seq_one_letter_code
_entity_poly.pdbx_strand_id
1 'polypeptide(L)'
;MVFDNNHQSNTIKPIRVFIIDSKINCSIIDKYFLNNQLIHIISTANNGKLILYKLNNVLPDVVLINPEIGVLKYQNDLNNSVASIYNVIKIIADIKEYIDKAPKILIYSSSINEDNNFIYKAINAGADGYIMKSSLQELELAIIATSKGYINSSLLSLQMEKENECIENWTTVTQEKLEGMPKIYLRLLLYVMLTIILTFVLWLFSSKFEKVSSIEGKLEPEANIRVIDSPVTGKVKSIKIKSGQKVKKNQPLLILDSKLNFVEKSQKQTQLINQNKKLVQLKKSKDRLEQSLLNFNIQFKSKLTEKQAQLTQSQNLIKTKKSELLEVETNLKIAENKYKLYSNSKNKEIFPQIMVLEARQILEQEKQNIFQAKKEFESSKYVYVEKLSQLTVLEQEFKIKIIEVQQEVDKINNEIVNLSNEIQLTQNLIKIINYQINDQIIHAPINGIIFENIVSHSGVMVKQGQPLMNIAPEESNIVFRGQIKSKDSAFLKVGLPARIKVNAFPWREFGVLTGKISFIAPSSKINNDNEQVFDVEIRLNSNYDFKYLKLLSYGHTGKAEVIVRKENIISFLINN
;
A
#
# COMPACT_ATOMS: atom_id res chain seq x y z
N MET A 1 71.52 51.75 -2.29
CA MET A 1 71.44 51.07 -3.60
C MET A 1 70.71 52.00 -4.57
N VAL A 2 70.97 51.88 -5.87
CA VAL A 2 70.70 52.94 -6.86
C VAL A 2 69.31 52.79 -7.51
N PHE A 3 68.83 53.90 -8.07
CA PHE A 3 67.53 54.15 -8.69
C PHE A 3 67.26 53.39 -10.01
N ASP A 4 65.97 53.47 -10.39
CA ASP A 4 65.47 53.82 -11.74
C ASP A 4 64.97 52.77 -12.76
N ASN A 5 63.71 53.01 -13.17
CA ASN A 5 63.17 53.10 -14.53
C ASN A 5 63.40 51.96 -15.56
N ASN A 6 62.29 51.46 -16.13
CA ASN A 6 61.83 51.74 -17.51
C ASN A 6 60.64 50.82 -17.87
N HIS A 7 59.44 51.36 -18.09
CA HIS A 7 58.87 51.78 -19.39
C HIS A 7 58.34 50.64 -20.29
N GLN A 8 57.07 50.78 -20.70
CA GLN A 8 56.38 49.87 -21.61
C GLN A 8 56.79 50.14 -23.07
N SER A 9 57.20 49.10 -23.81
CA SER A 9 57.22 49.14 -25.28
C SER A 9 55.81 48.85 -25.83
N ASN A 10 55.01 49.90 -26.01
CA ASN A 10 53.63 49.77 -26.50
C ASN A 10 53.56 49.40 -27.99
N THR A 11 53.54 48.10 -28.29
CA THR A 11 53.05 47.60 -29.59
C THR A 11 51.57 47.95 -29.71
N ILE A 12 51.22 48.90 -30.58
CA ILE A 12 49.85 49.41 -30.70
C ILE A 12 48.94 48.29 -31.21
N LYS A 13 47.97 47.89 -30.39
CA LYS A 13 47.06 46.77 -30.68
C LYS A 13 45.84 47.30 -31.45
N PRO A 14 45.41 46.67 -32.57
CA PRO A 14 44.26 47.14 -33.34
C PRO A 14 42.97 47.01 -32.53
N ILE A 15 42.12 48.03 -32.60
CA ILE A 15 40.85 48.11 -31.87
C ILE A 15 39.82 47.19 -32.53
N ARG A 16 39.24 46.27 -31.76
CA ARG A 16 38.36 45.22 -32.28
C ARG A 16 36.89 45.63 -32.18
N VAL A 17 36.26 45.85 -33.34
CA VAL A 17 34.91 46.42 -33.43
C VAL A 17 33.88 45.38 -33.88
N PHE A 18 32.70 45.39 -33.25
CA PHE A 18 31.52 44.60 -33.64
C PHE A 18 30.36 45.55 -33.95
N ILE A 19 29.66 45.36 -35.07
CA ILE A 19 28.65 46.31 -35.58
C ILE A 19 27.26 45.67 -35.61
N ILE A 20 26.27 46.38 -35.06
CA ILE A 20 24.86 46.00 -35.02
C ILE A 20 24.03 47.06 -35.76
N ASP A 21 23.60 46.73 -36.98
CA ASP A 21 22.84 47.61 -37.87
C ASP A 21 21.91 46.77 -38.78
N SER A 22 20.77 47.33 -39.17
CA SER A 22 19.73 46.68 -39.98
C SER A 22 19.72 47.08 -41.47
N LYS A 23 20.40 48.17 -41.84
CA LYS A 23 20.32 48.85 -43.15
C LYS A 23 21.67 48.99 -43.87
N ILE A 24 22.80 48.99 -43.16
CA ILE A 24 24.11 49.27 -43.80
C ILE A 24 24.64 48.09 -44.61
N ASN A 25 24.98 48.37 -45.88
CA ASN A 25 25.67 47.45 -46.77
C ASN A 25 27.18 47.46 -46.46
N CYS A 26 27.70 46.35 -45.92
CA CYS A 26 29.04 46.29 -45.28
C CYS A 26 30.19 46.73 -46.20
N SER A 27 30.07 46.48 -47.51
CA SER A 27 31.06 46.82 -48.53
C SER A 27 31.43 48.30 -48.64
N ILE A 28 30.61 49.21 -48.10
CA ILE A 28 30.93 50.65 -48.02
C ILE A 28 31.82 50.94 -46.80
N ILE A 29 31.52 50.37 -45.64
CA ILE A 29 32.30 50.58 -44.40
C ILE A 29 33.69 49.95 -44.55
N ASP A 30 33.77 48.68 -44.96
CA ASP A 30 35.04 47.95 -45.05
C ASP A 30 36.04 48.68 -45.96
N LYS A 31 35.55 49.24 -47.09
CA LYS A 31 36.38 49.92 -48.09
C LYS A 31 37.00 51.25 -47.60
N TYR A 32 36.45 51.88 -46.56
CA TYR A 32 37.05 53.07 -45.93
C TYR A 32 38.01 52.68 -44.80
N PHE A 33 37.62 51.76 -43.91
CA PHE A 33 38.47 51.38 -42.77
C PHE A 33 39.67 50.51 -43.14
N LEU A 34 39.65 49.81 -44.28
CA LEU A 34 40.80 49.01 -44.78
C LEU A 34 42.11 49.81 -44.97
N ASN A 35 42.04 51.13 -45.15
CA ASN A 35 43.24 51.98 -45.24
C ASN A 35 43.84 52.36 -43.87
N ASN A 36 43.17 52.05 -42.76
CA ASN A 36 43.53 52.55 -41.43
C ASN A 36 43.95 51.41 -40.48
N GLN A 37 45.27 51.26 -40.27
CA GLN A 37 45.88 50.10 -39.59
C GLN A 37 45.50 49.91 -38.11
N LEU A 38 44.74 50.83 -37.51
CA LEU A 38 44.41 50.84 -36.08
C LEU A 38 43.02 50.26 -35.73
N ILE A 39 42.12 50.07 -36.71
CA ILE A 39 40.74 49.63 -36.47
C ILE A 39 40.44 48.37 -37.27
N HIS A 40 39.92 47.34 -36.62
CA HIS A 40 39.57 46.07 -37.27
C HIS A 40 38.14 45.63 -36.91
N ILE A 41 37.29 45.52 -37.92
CA ILE A 41 35.93 44.98 -37.79
C ILE A 41 36.03 43.45 -37.75
N ILE A 42 35.42 42.80 -36.75
CA ILE A 42 35.53 41.33 -36.57
C ILE A 42 34.25 40.61 -37.01
N SER A 43 33.08 41.16 -36.72
CA SER A 43 31.82 40.59 -37.20
C SER A 43 30.67 41.59 -37.10
N THR A 44 29.56 41.27 -37.76
CA THR A 44 28.33 42.09 -37.78
C THR A 44 27.10 41.25 -37.42
N ALA A 45 26.01 41.91 -37.01
CA ALA A 45 24.71 41.29 -36.77
C ALA A 45 23.55 42.22 -37.18
N ASN A 46 22.52 41.65 -37.79
CA ASN A 46 21.36 42.36 -38.35
C ASN A 46 20.01 41.96 -37.73
N ASN A 47 19.99 41.01 -36.77
CA ASN A 47 18.79 40.68 -36.00
C ASN A 47 19.14 40.26 -34.55
N GLY A 48 18.20 40.46 -33.63
CA GLY A 48 18.43 40.29 -32.20
C GLY A 48 18.78 38.87 -31.75
N LYS A 49 18.35 37.84 -32.49
CA LYS A 49 18.55 36.43 -32.08
C LYS A 49 19.98 35.95 -32.35
N LEU A 50 20.70 36.56 -33.30
CA LEU A 50 22.13 36.31 -33.52
C LEU A 50 23.05 37.01 -32.51
N ILE A 51 22.61 38.13 -31.91
CA ILE A 51 23.47 38.99 -31.06
C ILE A 51 24.02 38.18 -29.87
N LEU A 52 23.14 37.52 -29.10
CA LEU A 52 23.52 36.76 -27.91
C LEU A 52 24.42 35.56 -28.22
N TYR A 53 24.19 34.89 -29.36
CA TYR A 53 25.00 33.74 -29.77
C TYR A 53 26.41 34.14 -30.25
N LYS A 54 26.56 35.30 -30.90
CA LYS A 54 27.87 35.78 -31.37
C LYS A 54 28.70 36.43 -30.26
N LEU A 55 28.11 37.23 -29.38
CA LEU A 55 28.86 38.03 -28.40
C LEU A 55 29.72 37.17 -27.46
N ASN A 56 29.16 36.07 -26.93
CA ASN A 56 29.84 35.17 -26.00
C ASN A 56 31.12 34.52 -26.55
N ASN A 57 31.27 34.45 -27.89
CA ASN A 57 32.38 33.74 -28.53
C ASN A 57 33.48 34.67 -29.09
N VAL A 58 33.24 35.98 -29.20
CA VAL A 58 34.10 36.91 -29.97
C VAL A 58 34.77 37.97 -29.10
N LEU A 59 34.16 38.36 -27.97
CA LEU A 59 34.72 39.32 -26.99
C LEU A 59 35.33 40.59 -27.64
N PRO A 60 34.53 41.45 -28.31
CA PRO A 60 35.03 42.69 -28.94
C PRO A 60 35.52 43.72 -27.92
N ASP A 61 36.23 44.77 -28.36
CA ASP A 61 36.64 45.89 -27.50
C ASP A 61 35.57 47.02 -27.50
N VAL A 62 34.94 47.26 -28.66
CA VAL A 62 33.87 48.25 -28.84
C VAL A 62 32.71 47.64 -29.65
N VAL A 63 31.47 47.88 -29.21
CA VAL A 63 30.23 47.51 -29.91
C VAL A 63 29.54 48.78 -30.41
N LEU A 64 29.30 48.85 -31.72
CA LEU A 64 28.58 49.94 -32.39
C LEU A 64 27.12 49.54 -32.65
N ILE A 65 26.16 50.37 -32.23
CA ILE A 65 24.72 50.11 -32.38
C ILE A 65 24.03 51.29 -33.07
N ASN A 66 23.30 51.00 -34.15
CA ASN A 66 22.33 51.93 -34.75
C ASN A 66 20.95 51.72 -34.10
N PRO A 67 20.25 52.76 -33.58
CA PRO A 67 18.94 52.61 -32.97
C PRO A 67 17.79 52.38 -33.98
N GLU A 68 17.99 52.59 -35.29
CA GLU A 68 16.98 52.36 -36.34
C GLU A 68 16.73 50.87 -36.69
N ILE A 69 17.03 49.94 -35.78
CA ILE A 69 16.80 48.50 -35.95
C ILE A 69 15.30 48.20 -35.81
N GLY A 70 14.71 47.62 -36.86
CA GLY A 70 13.28 47.33 -36.94
C GLY A 70 12.76 46.46 -35.79
N VAL A 71 11.56 46.80 -35.29
CA VAL A 71 10.96 46.26 -34.05
C VAL A 71 10.94 44.73 -34.03
N LEU A 72 11.69 44.16 -33.08
CA LEU A 72 11.72 42.72 -32.81
C LEU A 72 10.41 42.28 -32.13
N LYS A 73 9.45 41.79 -32.93
CA LYS A 73 8.27 41.09 -32.43
C LYS A 73 8.65 39.67 -31.94
N TYR A 74 8.51 39.43 -30.64
CA TYR A 74 8.28 38.08 -30.12
C TYR A 74 6.76 37.89 -29.95
N GLN A 75 6.27 36.66 -30.12
CA GLN A 75 4.83 36.39 -29.97
C GLN A 75 4.40 36.39 -28.50
N ASN A 76 3.14 36.79 -28.28
CA ASN A 76 2.45 36.82 -27.00
C ASN A 76 2.98 37.81 -25.96
N ASP A 77 3.12 39.07 -26.35
CA ASP A 77 2.35 40.13 -25.68
C ASP A 77 2.11 41.34 -26.61
N LEU A 78 0.93 41.96 -26.55
CA LEU A 78 0.48 42.92 -27.57
C LEU A 78 0.86 44.38 -27.29
N ASN A 79 1.39 44.68 -26.09
CA ASN A 79 1.71 46.04 -25.65
C ASN A 79 3.18 46.16 -25.19
N ASN A 80 4.11 46.40 -26.13
CA ASN A 80 5.34 47.22 -25.94
C ASN A 80 6.28 47.15 -27.16
N SER A 81 6.09 48.04 -28.15
CA SER A 81 6.97 48.14 -29.33
C SER A 81 8.36 48.75 -29.06
N VAL A 82 8.62 49.25 -27.85
CA VAL A 82 9.80 50.08 -27.49
C VAL A 82 10.85 49.30 -26.68
N ALA A 83 10.57 48.07 -26.23
CA ALA A 83 11.38 47.37 -25.22
C ALA A 83 12.65 46.66 -25.74
N SER A 84 12.83 46.50 -27.05
CA SER A 84 13.81 45.54 -27.60
C SER A 84 15.28 45.97 -27.47
N ILE A 85 15.62 47.21 -27.83
CA ILE A 85 17.03 47.69 -27.82
C ILE A 85 17.52 47.90 -26.37
N TYR A 86 16.67 48.44 -25.49
CA TYR A 86 16.95 48.58 -24.07
C TYR A 86 17.37 47.25 -23.43
N ASN A 87 16.66 46.15 -23.75
CA ASN A 87 17.00 44.82 -23.26
C ASN A 87 18.34 44.29 -23.82
N VAL A 88 18.71 44.63 -25.06
CA VAL A 88 20.03 44.25 -25.62
C VAL A 88 21.16 45.02 -24.93
N ILE A 89 21.02 46.34 -24.78
CA ILE A 89 22.02 47.17 -24.06
C ILE A 89 22.16 46.67 -22.62
N LYS A 90 21.02 46.42 -21.94
CA LYS A 90 21.03 45.89 -20.58
C LYS A 90 21.74 44.53 -20.48
N ILE A 91 21.48 43.56 -21.36
CA ILE A 91 22.18 42.26 -21.29
C ILE A 91 23.70 42.43 -21.47
N ILE A 92 24.16 43.37 -22.30
CA ILE A 92 25.60 43.66 -22.45
C ILE A 92 26.17 44.35 -21.21
N ALA A 93 25.39 45.20 -20.52
CA ALA A 93 25.75 45.82 -19.24
C ALA A 93 25.71 44.82 -18.05
N ASP A 94 24.77 43.87 -18.04
CA ASP A 94 24.70 42.80 -17.05
C ASP A 94 25.92 41.84 -17.23
N ILE A 95 26.40 41.62 -18.47
CA ILE A 95 27.67 40.92 -18.75
C ILE A 95 28.89 41.71 -18.24
N LYS A 96 28.85 43.04 -18.28
CA LYS A 96 29.90 43.94 -17.77
C LYS A 96 30.03 43.88 -16.24
N GLU A 97 29.00 43.43 -15.52
CA GLU A 97 29.05 43.18 -14.07
C GLU A 97 29.74 41.84 -13.72
N TYR A 98 29.96 40.94 -14.69
CA TYR A 98 30.51 39.59 -14.49
C TYR A 98 31.91 39.34 -15.08
N ILE A 99 32.47 40.26 -15.90
CA ILE A 99 33.75 40.06 -16.60
C ILE A 99 34.59 41.36 -16.60
N ASP A 100 35.78 41.33 -16.00
CA ASP A 100 36.74 42.46 -15.86
C ASP A 100 37.13 43.20 -17.16
N LYS A 101 36.83 42.63 -18.33
CA LYS A 101 37.11 43.21 -19.65
C LYS A 101 35.87 43.17 -20.55
N ALA A 102 34.86 43.90 -20.10
CA ALA A 102 33.63 44.13 -20.85
C ALA A 102 33.86 44.97 -22.12
N PRO A 103 33.11 44.72 -23.21
CA PRO A 103 33.08 45.60 -24.37
C PRO A 103 32.40 46.93 -24.02
N LYS A 104 32.92 48.04 -24.56
CA LYS A 104 32.27 49.35 -24.43
C LYS A 104 31.21 49.56 -25.52
N ILE A 105 30.07 50.13 -25.16
CA ILE A 105 28.93 50.33 -26.06
C ILE A 105 28.91 51.78 -26.57
N LEU A 106 28.87 51.98 -27.88
CA LEU A 106 28.63 53.29 -28.51
C LEU A 106 27.43 53.24 -29.47
N ILE A 107 26.63 54.31 -29.46
CA ILE A 107 25.35 54.41 -30.17
C ILE A 107 25.42 55.60 -31.14
N TYR A 108 25.11 55.37 -32.41
CA TYR A 108 25.15 56.42 -33.44
C TYR A 108 23.82 56.46 -34.19
N SER A 109 23.33 57.65 -34.57
CA SER A 109 22.07 57.79 -35.31
C SER A 109 22.25 58.60 -36.59
N SER A 110 21.69 58.07 -37.69
CA SER A 110 21.59 58.74 -38.99
C SER A 110 20.43 59.74 -39.06
N SER A 111 19.32 59.43 -38.38
CA SER A 111 18.12 60.27 -38.40
C SER A 111 18.02 61.17 -37.18
N ILE A 112 17.76 62.46 -37.41
CA ILE A 112 17.47 63.45 -36.37
C ILE A 112 15.95 63.67 -36.37
N ASN A 113 15.23 62.85 -35.62
CA ASN A 113 13.86 63.15 -35.18
C ASN A 113 13.66 62.64 -33.75
N GLU A 114 13.66 63.61 -32.84
CA GLU A 114 13.08 63.64 -31.49
C GLU A 114 12.63 62.32 -30.84
N ASP A 115 13.52 61.73 -30.01
CA ASP A 115 13.06 61.00 -28.82
C ASP A 115 14.10 61.05 -27.68
N ASN A 116 14.11 62.15 -26.91
CA ASN A 116 14.98 62.32 -25.74
C ASN A 116 14.81 61.19 -24.69
N ASN A 117 13.66 60.53 -24.71
CA ASN A 117 13.32 59.40 -23.85
C ASN A 117 14.17 58.15 -24.18
N PHE A 118 14.60 57.98 -25.43
CA PHE A 118 15.51 56.91 -25.83
C PHE A 118 16.93 57.13 -25.29
N ILE A 119 17.44 58.37 -25.37
CA ILE A 119 18.76 58.77 -24.87
C ILE A 119 18.88 58.47 -23.38
N TYR A 120 17.90 58.90 -22.59
CA TYR A 120 17.85 58.65 -21.15
C TYR A 120 17.82 57.14 -20.82
N LYS A 121 17.08 56.34 -21.59
CA LYS A 121 17.00 54.88 -21.40
C LYS A 121 18.29 54.16 -21.77
N ALA A 122 19.02 54.63 -22.79
CA ALA A 122 20.30 54.05 -23.18
C ALA A 122 21.40 54.32 -22.13
N ILE A 123 21.47 55.54 -21.61
CA ILE A 123 22.40 55.92 -20.53
C ILE A 123 22.07 55.13 -19.25
N ASN A 124 20.80 55.10 -18.84
CA ASN A 124 20.35 54.33 -17.67
C ASN A 124 20.47 52.80 -17.85
N ALA A 125 20.75 52.31 -19.05
CA ALA A 125 21.05 50.90 -19.33
C ALA A 125 22.56 50.58 -19.35
N GLY A 126 23.43 51.55 -19.07
CA GLY A 126 24.88 51.33 -18.94
C GLY A 126 25.71 51.52 -20.23
N ALA A 127 25.20 52.26 -21.21
CA ALA A 127 26.00 52.63 -22.39
C ALA A 127 27.07 53.68 -22.05
N ASP A 128 28.34 53.36 -22.32
CA ASP A 128 29.51 54.22 -22.02
C ASP A 128 29.80 55.29 -23.10
N GLY A 129 29.15 55.21 -24.26
CA GLY A 129 29.57 55.91 -25.48
C GLY A 129 28.77 57.16 -25.85
N TYR A 130 29.41 58.01 -26.65
CA TYR A 130 28.87 59.26 -27.17
C TYR A 130 27.78 59.03 -28.23
N ILE A 131 26.72 59.86 -28.25
CA ILE A 131 25.68 59.80 -29.30
C ILE A 131 26.04 60.75 -30.44
N MET A 132 26.30 60.16 -31.61
CA MET A 132 26.88 60.85 -32.76
C MET A 132 25.86 61.16 -33.87
N LYS A 133 26.07 62.29 -34.57
CA LYS A 133 25.32 62.74 -35.76
C LYS A 133 26.24 62.93 -36.99
N SER A 134 26.09 62.05 -37.98
CA SER A 134 26.33 62.31 -39.42
C SER A 134 27.65 62.98 -39.88
N SER A 135 28.82 62.45 -39.52
CA SER A 135 30.04 62.55 -40.35
C SER A 135 30.84 61.24 -40.30
N LEU A 136 31.88 61.05 -41.13
CA LEU A 136 32.70 59.82 -41.09
C LEU A 136 33.96 59.96 -40.22
N GLN A 137 34.57 61.15 -40.16
CA GLN A 137 35.83 61.36 -39.42
C GLN A 137 35.61 61.45 -37.91
N GLU A 138 34.49 62.02 -37.45
CA GLU A 138 34.14 62.04 -36.02
C GLU A 138 33.85 60.64 -35.48
N LEU A 139 33.43 59.69 -36.34
CA LEU A 139 33.13 58.30 -35.95
C LEU A 139 34.43 57.56 -35.59
N GLU A 140 35.49 57.76 -36.36
CA GLU A 140 36.82 57.22 -36.06
C GLU A 140 37.34 57.76 -34.73
N LEU A 141 37.26 59.08 -34.54
CA LEU A 141 37.65 59.74 -33.29
C LEU A 141 36.81 59.26 -32.09
N ALA A 142 35.51 59.06 -32.27
CA ALA A 142 34.61 58.56 -31.22
C ALA A 142 34.94 57.11 -30.81
N ILE A 143 35.26 56.22 -31.76
CA ILE A 143 35.70 54.84 -31.48
C ILE A 143 37.01 54.86 -30.66
N ILE A 144 37.98 55.68 -31.09
CA ILE A 144 39.28 55.83 -30.39
C ILE A 144 39.11 56.46 -29.00
N ALA A 145 38.27 57.48 -28.84
CA ALA A 145 38.00 58.11 -27.54
C ALA A 145 37.26 57.17 -26.58
N THR A 146 36.29 56.41 -27.08
CA THR A 146 35.49 55.47 -26.27
C THR A 146 36.35 54.30 -25.80
N SER A 147 37.15 53.68 -26.68
CA SER A 147 38.11 52.64 -26.28
C SER A 147 39.04 53.11 -25.16
N LYS A 148 39.48 54.38 -25.18
CA LYS A 148 40.28 55.02 -24.12
C LYS A 148 39.48 55.41 -22.86
N GLY A 149 38.17 55.67 -22.97
CA GLY A 149 37.25 55.77 -21.82
C GLY A 149 36.79 57.17 -21.43
N TYR A 150 36.70 58.11 -22.37
CA TYR A 150 36.15 59.45 -22.11
C TYR A 150 34.62 59.49 -22.29
N ILE A 151 33.92 60.13 -21.35
CA ILE A 151 32.46 60.32 -21.34
C ILE A 151 32.17 61.76 -20.88
N ASN A 152 31.41 62.57 -21.64
CA ASN A 152 30.91 63.85 -21.14
C ASN A 152 29.72 64.40 -21.96
N SER A 153 28.88 65.22 -21.31
CA SER A 153 27.84 66.03 -21.93
C SER A 153 27.71 67.39 -21.22
N SER A 154 27.84 68.48 -21.99
CA SER A 154 27.60 69.89 -21.62
C SER A 154 28.35 70.47 -20.40
N LEU A 155 29.48 71.13 -20.66
CA LEU A 155 29.80 72.40 -20.01
C LEU A 155 28.76 73.46 -20.46
N LEU A 156 28.06 74.12 -19.53
CA LEU A 156 27.80 75.59 -19.51
C LEU A 156 26.96 76.03 -18.29
N SER A 157 26.82 77.36 -18.11
CA SER A 157 26.16 78.10 -16.99
C SER A 157 26.77 77.86 -15.59
N LEU A 158 27.48 78.81 -14.95
CA LEU A 158 27.12 80.17 -14.46
C LEU A 158 26.29 80.13 -13.15
N GLN A 159 26.57 80.92 -12.10
CA GLN A 159 27.63 81.91 -11.82
C GLN A 159 28.56 81.41 -10.69
N MET A 160 29.88 81.62 -10.70
CA MET A 160 30.66 82.87 -10.54
C MET A 160 30.54 83.54 -9.15
N GLU A 161 31.65 83.53 -8.42
CA GLU A 161 31.93 84.38 -7.25
C GLU A 161 32.67 85.66 -7.70
N LYS A 162 32.81 86.66 -6.81
CA LYS A 162 33.11 88.07 -7.16
C LYS A 162 34.60 88.37 -7.43
N GLU A 163 34.82 89.43 -8.22
CA GLU A 163 35.69 90.63 -8.02
C GLU A 163 35.58 91.49 -9.31
N ASN A 164 35.75 92.83 -9.39
CA ASN A 164 35.91 93.93 -8.42
C ASN A 164 35.51 95.28 -9.09
N GLU A 165 35.30 96.36 -8.30
CA GLU A 165 35.24 97.79 -8.72
C GLU A 165 34.10 98.23 -9.70
N CYS A 166 33.58 99.48 -9.75
CA CYS A 166 33.63 100.65 -8.85
C CYS A 166 32.47 101.64 -9.20
N ILE A 167 32.08 102.54 -8.27
CA ILE A 167 31.38 103.84 -8.52
C ILE A 167 29.90 103.73 -9.04
N GLU A 168 28.85 104.41 -8.54
CA GLU A 168 28.70 105.52 -7.57
C GLU A 168 27.30 105.52 -6.86
N ASN A 169 27.17 106.30 -5.78
CA ASN A 169 26.00 107.12 -5.32
C ASN A 169 24.61 106.91 -6.01
N TRP A 170 23.43 106.71 -5.37
CA TRP A 170 22.85 106.94 -4.01
C TRP A 170 21.70 105.91 -3.74
N THR A 171 21.04 105.67 -2.59
CA THR A 171 21.35 105.65 -1.11
C THR A 171 20.20 104.94 -0.35
N THR A 172 20.46 104.44 0.88
CA THR A 172 19.50 104.15 1.99
C THR A 172 18.15 103.46 1.73
N VAL A 173 18.08 102.14 1.98
CA VAL A 173 17.20 101.47 2.98
C VAL A 173 17.45 99.94 2.86
N THR A 174 18.26 99.37 3.76
CA THR A 174 18.33 97.92 4.09
C THR A 174 19.47 97.68 5.09
N GLN A 175 19.17 97.56 6.38
CA GLN A 175 20.19 97.17 7.39
C GLN A 175 19.63 96.25 8.49
N GLU A 176 18.57 95.47 8.21
CA GLU A 176 17.90 94.65 9.24
C GLU A 176 17.36 93.29 8.72
N LYS A 177 18.11 92.60 7.85
CA LYS A 177 17.94 91.14 7.64
C LYS A 177 19.10 90.50 6.87
N LEU A 178 20.11 90.00 7.60
CA LEU A 178 21.19 89.19 7.01
C LEU A 178 21.86 88.21 8.00
N GLU A 179 21.08 87.60 8.91
CA GLU A 179 21.43 86.30 9.49
C GLU A 179 20.57 85.22 8.82
N GLY A 180 21.20 84.23 8.17
CA GLY A 180 20.48 83.25 7.35
C GLY A 180 21.30 82.06 6.83
N MET A 181 22.47 81.77 7.41
CA MET A 181 23.29 80.62 7.03
C MET A 181 23.55 79.70 8.23
N PRO A 182 23.22 78.40 8.17
CA PRO A 182 23.32 77.51 9.33
C PRO A 182 24.79 77.19 9.68
N LYS A 183 25.11 77.44 10.96
CA LYS A 183 26.42 77.27 11.61
C LYS A 183 26.94 75.83 11.47
N ILE A 184 28.27 75.66 11.44
CA ILE A 184 28.93 74.39 11.04
C ILE A 184 28.45 73.16 11.84
N TYR A 185 28.14 73.31 13.13
CA TYR A 185 27.67 72.22 13.98
C TYR A 185 26.29 71.67 13.56
N LEU A 186 25.43 72.48 12.95
CA LEU A 186 24.13 72.02 12.40
C LEU A 186 24.34 71.10 11.19
N ARG A 187 25.37 71.37 10.37
CA ARG A 187 25.71 70.50 9.23
C ARG A 187 26.28 69.16 9.71
N LEU A 188 27.16 69.19 10.72
CA LEU A 188 27.72 67.97 11.32
C LEU A 188 26.63 67.12 11.99
N LEU A 189 25.72 67.74 12.75
CA LEU A 189 24.56 67.06 13.33
C LEU A 189 23.67 66.42 12.25
N LEU A 190 23.41 67.12 11.15
CA LEU A 190 22.64 66.59 10.01
C LEU A 190 23.32 65.37 9.39
N TYR A 191 24.63 65.41 9.15
CA TYR A 191 25.37 64.25 8.63
C TYR A 191 25.38 63.06 9.62
N VAL A 192 25.50 63.32 10.92
CA VAL A 192 25.40 62.25 11.95
C VAL A 192 23.99 61.63 11.95
N MET A 193 22.93 62.44 11.90
CA MET A 193 21.56 61.97 11.69
C MET A 193 21.44 61.10 10.42
N LEU A 194 21.98 61.57 9.29
CA LEU A 194 21.93 60.87 8.01
C LEU A 194 22.64 59.51 8.07
N THR A 195 23.83 59.44 8.68
CA THR A 195 24.56 58.18 8.83
C THR A 195 23.84 57.20 9.76
N ILE A 196 23.27 57.66 10.88
CA ILE A 196 22.46 56.81 11.77
C ILE A 196 21.23 56.26 11.04
N ILE A 197 20.52 57.09 10.26
CA ILE A 197 19.40 56.65 9.42
C ILE A 197 19.86 55.62 8.39
N LEU A 198 20.98 55.86 7.70
CA LEU A 198 21.52 54.95 6.69
C LEU A 198 21.91 53.59 7.31
N THR A 199 22.61 53.60 8.45
CA THR A 199 22.98 52.38 9.20
C THR A 199 21.74 51.63 9.70
N PHE A 200 20.71 52.33 10.17
CA PHE A 200 19.44 51.71 10.59
C PHE A 200 18.70 51.06 9.41
N VAL A 201 18.67 51.71 8.25
CA VAL A 201 18.10 51.14 7.00
C VAL A 201 18.88 49.88 6.58
N LEU A 202 20.22 49.93 6.55
CA LEU A 202 21.07 48.76 6.29
C LEU A 202 20.82 47.62 7.28
N TRP A 203 20.58 47.94 8.56
CA TRP A 203 20.23 46.94 9.58
C TRP A 203 18.85 46.32 9.33
N LEU A 204 17.84 47.10 8.93
CA LEU A 204 16.51 46.59 8.54
C LEU A 204 16.54 45.68 7.28
N PHE A 205 17.50 45.88 6.37
CA PHE A 205 17.75 44.99 5.24
C PHE A 205 18.44 43.68 5.64
N SER A 206 19.31 43.70 6.65
CA SER A 206 20.07 42.52 7.09
C SER A 206 19.31 41.66 8.11
N SER A 207 18.48 42.29 8.95
CA SER A 207 17.76 41.64 10.06
C SER A 207 16.58 40.78 9.58
N LYS A 208 16.57 39.52 10.00
CA LYS A 208 15.62 38.47 9.57
C LYS A 208 14.74 38.03 10.73
N PHE A 209 13.44 38.18 10.58
CA PHE A 209 12.43 37.70 11.53
C PHE A 209 11.91 36.31 11.13
N GLU A 210 11.57 35.48 12.11
CA GLU A 210 11.00 34.13 11.89
C GLU A 210 9.47 34.20 11.90
N LYS A 211 8.84 34.06 10.73
CA LYS A 211 7.38 33.86 10.67
C LYS A 211 7.07 32.46 11.15
N VAL A 212 6.42 32.36 12.32
CA VAL A 212 5.98 31.09 12.90
C VAL A 212 4.49 30.87 12.69
N SER A 213 4.08 29.62 12.48
CA SER A 213 2.68 29.20 12.62
C SER A 213 2.51 28.36 13.89
N SER A 214 1.36 28.51 14.56
CA SER A 214 1.03 27.81 15.80
C SER A 214 0.17 26.60 15.50
N ILE A 215 0.60 25.42 15.95
CA ILE A 215 -0.12 24.15 15.86
C ILE A 215 -0.47 23.71 17.28
N GLU A 216 -1.76 23.56 17.58
CA GLU A 216 -2.23 23.16 18.91
C GLU A 216 -2.48 21.66 18.94
N GLY A 217 -2.01 20.96 19.98
CA GLY A 217 -1.95 19.50 19.93
C GLY A 217 -1.46 18.83 21.21
N LYS A 218 -1.08 17.56 21.07
CA LYS A 218 -0.68 16.68 22.18
C LYS A 218 0.37 15.67 21.74
N LEU A 219 1.08 15.11 22.73
CA LEU A 219 2.05 14.04 22.52
C LEU A 219 1.33 12.68 22.38
N GLU A 220 1.56 11.99 21.26
CA GLU A 220 1.04 10.66 20.95
C GLU A 220 2.18 9.68 20.63
N PRO A 221 1.98 8.35 20.75
CA PRO A 221 2.91 7.38 20.19
C PRO A 221 2.91 7.45 18.67
N GLU A 222 4.11 7.39 18.07
CA GLU A 222 4.30 7.28 16.62
C GLU A 222 3.69 5.98 16.08
N ALA A 223 3.80 4.90 16.86
CA ALA A 223 3.25 3.61 16.52
C ALA A 223 1.73 3.56 16.78
N ASN A 224 0.98 3.07 15.78
CA ASN A 224 -0.46 2.94 15.86
C ASN A 224 -0.92 2.18 17.11
N ILE A 225 -1.72 2.86 17.93
CA ILE A 225 -2.36 2.32 19.14
C ILE A 225 -3.17 1.07 18.75
N ARG A 226 -2.94 -0.02 19.47
CA ARG A 226 -3.67 -1.28 19.29
C ARG A 226 -4.91 -1.28 20.17
N VAL A 227 -6.06 -1.04 19.54
CA VAL A 227 -7.37 -1.34 20.12
C VAL A 227 -7.44 -2.85 20.38
N ILE A 228 -7.89 -3.23 21.57
CA ILE A 228 -8.25 -4.60 21.93
C ILE A 228 -9.77 -4.65 22.05
N ASP A 229 -10.40 -5.42 21.19
CA ASP A 229 -11.83 -5.72 21.18
C ASP A 229 -12.15 -7.02 21.93
N SER A 230 -13.44 -7.24 22.21
CA SER A 230 -13.91 -8.49 22.82
C SER A 230 -14.08 -9.57 21.75
N PRO A 231 -13.37 -10.71 21.81
CA PRO A 231 -13.54 -11.81 20.86
C PRO A 231 -14.88 -12.53 21.06
N VAL A 232 -15.50 -12.41 22.23
CA VAL A 232 -16.79 -13.00 22.60
C VAL A 232 -17.68 -12.00 23.36
N THR A 233 -18.99 -12.21 23.32
CA THR A 233 -19.97 -11.48 24.15
C THR A 233 -19.98 -12.05 25.58
N GLY A 234 -20.01 -11.19 26.60
CA GLY A 234 -20.02 -11.65 28.00
C GLY A 234 -20.15 -10.52 29.02
N LYS A 235 -20.34 -10.90 30.30
CA LYS A 235 -20.33 -9.96 31.44
C LYS A 235 -18.91 -9.87 31.99
N VAL A 236 -18.40 -8.66 32.22
CA VAL A 236 -17.06 -8.44 32.78
C VAL A 236 -17.02 -8.90 34.24
N LYS A 237 -16.23 -9.92 34.55
CA LYS A 237 -16.07 -10.48 35.89
C LYS A 237 -15.03 -9.73 36.70
N SER A 238 -13.87 -9.46 36.12
CA SER A 238 -12.82 -8.63 36.74
C SER A 238 -11.89 -8.01 35.71
N ILE A 239 -11.39 -6.82 36.04
CA ILE A 239 -10.35 -6.10 35.29
C ILE A 239 -9.06 -6.22 36.12
N LYS A 240 -7.98 -6.70 35.51
CA LYS A 240 -6.69 -7.00 36.20
C LYS A 240 -5.67 -5.87 36.14
N ILE A 241 -6.01 -4.77 35.48
CA ILE A 241 -5.10 -3.71 35.05
C ILE A 241 -5.69 -2.31 35.31
N LYS A 242 -4.84 -1.29 35.23
CA LYS A 242 -5.23 0.13 35.26
C LYS A 242 -4.60 0.89 34.09
N SER A 243 -5.22 1.99 33.66
CA SER A 243 -4.63 2.91 32.66
C SER A 243 -3.24 3.38 33.11
N GLY A 244 -2.31 3.54 32.16
CA GLY A 244 -0.91 3.87 32.42
C GLY A 244 -0.03 2.71 32.89
N GLN A 245 -0.59 1.53 33.16
CA GLN A 245 0.19 0.36 33.58
C GLN A 245 0.92 -0.28 32.38
N LYS A 246 2.17 -0.71 32.60
CA LYS A 246 2.93 -1.54 31.65
C LYS A 246 2.44 -2.98 31.67
N VAL A 247 2.30 -3.58 30.49
CA VAL A 247 1.86 -4.97 30.30
C VAL A 247 2.74 -5.71 29.30
N LYS A 248 2.98 -6.99 29.58
CA LYS A 248 3.72 -7.89 28.69
C LYS A 248 2.76 -8.63 27.75
N LYS A 249 3.25 -9.04 26.59
CA LYS A 249 2.52 -9.93 25.67
C LYS A 249 2.03 -11.19 26.41
N ASN A 250 0.81 -11.62 26.10
CA ASN A 250 0.05 -12.69 26.73
C ASN A 250 -0.31 -12.45 28.22
N GLN A 251 -0.05 -11.27 28.81
CA GLN A 251 -0.54 -10.95 30.16
C GLN A 251 -2.08 -10.82 30.14
N PRO A 252 -2.82 -11.43 31.09
CA PRO A 252 -4.28 -11.34 31.15
C PRO A 252 -4.72 -9.98 31.70
N LEU A 253 -5.55 -9.27 30.93
CA LEU A 253 -5.98 -7.89 31.17
C LEU A 253 -7.40 -7.82 31.75
N LEU A 254 -8.33 -8.59 31.19
CA LEU A 254 -9.73 -8.62 31.58
C LEU A 254 -10.22 -10.08 31.58
N ILE A 255 -11.12 -10.41 32.50
CA ILE A 255 -11.79 -11.72 32.56
C ILE A 255 -13.31 -11.48 32.45
N LEU A 256 -13.94 -12.18 31.50
CA LEU A 256 -15.38 -12.30 31.36
C LEU A 256 -15.92 -13.45 32.23
N ASP A 257 -17.20 -13.39 32.58
CA ASP A 257 -17.86 -14.45 33.34
C ASP A 257 -18.17 -15.66 32.44
N SER A 258 -17.62 -16.80 32.84
CA SER A 258 -17.59 -18.05 32.09
C SER A 258 -18.63 -19.08 32.53
N LYS A 259 -19.39 -18.77 33.60
CA LYS A 259 -20.28 -19.73 34.28
C LYS A 259 -21.29 -20.41 33.34
N LEU A 260 -21.86 -19.67 32.40
CA LEU A 260 -22.85 -20.21 31.44
C LEU A 260 -22.20 -21.21 30.48
N ASN A 261 -21.09 -20.85 29.83
CA ASN A 261 -20.35 -21.72 28.91
C ASN A 261 -19.85 -22.99 29.61
N PHE A 262 -19.43 -22.91 30.88
CA PHE A 262 -19.07 -24.10 31.66
C PHE A 262 -20.25 -25.04 31.89
N VAL A 263 -21.45 -24.52 32.18
CA VAL A 263 -22.67 -25.34 32.31
C VAL A 263 -23.06 -25.97 30.97
N GLU A 264 -23.06 -25.20 29.87
CA GLU A 264 -23.37 -25.71 28.53
C GLU A 264 -22.38 -26.81 28.11
N LYS A 265 -21.08 -26.59 28.32
CA LYS A 265 -20.03 -27.60 28.12
C LYS A 265 -20.31 -28.88 28.91
N SER A 266 -20.67 -28.78 30.19
CA SER A 266 -21.00 -29.96 31.02
C SER A 266 -22.25 -30.70 30.53
N GLN A 267 -23.26 -29.97 30.06
CA GLN A 267 -24.45 -30.57 29.43
C GLN A 267 -24.08 -31.31 28.14
N LYS A 268 -23.28 -30.69 27.25
CA LYS A 268 -22.83 -31.32 26.01
C LYS A 268 -21.87 -32.50 26.24
N GLN A 269 -21.01 -32.44 27.25
CA GLN A 269 -20.21 -33.59 27.68
C GLN A 269 -21.09 -34.74 28.20
N THR A 270 -22.16 -34.44 28.94
CA THR A 270 -23.13 -35.46 29.39
C THR A 270 -23.90 -36.08 28.21
N GLN A 271 -24.32 -35.26 27.23
CA GLN A 271 -24.91 -35.73 25.96
C GLN A 271 -23.95 -36.68 25.23
N LEU A 272 -22.68 -36.27 25.06
CA LEU A 272 -21.63 -37.07 24.42
C LEU A 272 -21.36 -38.40 25.13
N ILE A 273 -21.37 -38.43 26.47
CA ILE A 273 -21.22 -39.67 27.25
C ILE A 273 -22.40 -40.62 26.98
N ASN A 274 -23.63 -40.10 26.91
CA ASN A 274 -24.81 -40.91 26.66
C ASN A 274 -24.88 -41.43 25.21
N GLN A 275 -24.48 -40.61 24.22
CA GLN A 275 -24.33 -41.05 22.84
C GLN A 275 -23.27 -42.15 22.69
N ASN A 276 -22.11 -42.01 23.34
CA ASN A 276 -21.08 -43.06 23.36
C ASN A 276 -21.57 -44.35 24.03
N LYS A 277 -22.38 -44.27 25.10
CA LYS A 277 -23.03 -45.46 25.69
C LYS A 277 -23.97 -46.14 24.69
N LYS A 278 -24.82 -45.40 23.97
CA LYS A 278 -25.68 -45.94 22.91
C LYS A 278 -24.85 -46.58 21.79
N LEU A 279 -23.74 -45.96 21.38
CA LEU A 279 -22.84 -46.50 20.34
C LEU A 279 -22.22 -47.84 20.75
N VAL A 280 -21.80 -47.98 22.00
CA VAL A 280 -21.28 -49.26 22.55
C VAL A 280 -22.39 -50.31 22.65
N GLN A 281 -23.62 -49.92 23.01
CA GLN A 281 -24.78 -50.81 23.00
C GLN A 281 -25.12 -51.33 21.60
N LEU A 282 -25.15 -50.45 20.59
CA LEU A 282 -25.41 -50.80 19.19
C LEU A 282 -24.35 -51.74 18.60
N LYS A 283 -23.07 -51.49 18.89
CA LYS A 283 -21.99 -52.42 18.53
C LYS A 283 -22.20 -53.78 19.19
N LYS A 284 -22.45 -53.82 20.50
CA LYS A 284 -22.72 -55.07 21.24
C LYS A 284 -23.97 -55.82 20.75
N SER A 285 -24.99 -55.16 20.20
CA SER A 285 -26.11 -55.84 19.54
C SER A 285 -25.74 -56.41 18.17
N LYS A 286 -24.92 -55.70 17.38
CA LYS A 286 -24.36 -56.24 16.13
C LYS A 286 -23.49 -57.48 16.39
N ASP A 287 -22.55 -57.40 17.33
CA ASP A 287 -21.66 -58.51 17.70
C ASP A 287 -22.45 -59.77 18.10
N ARG A 288 -23.59 -59.59 18.79
CA ARG A 288 -24.52 -60.67 19.17
C ARG A 288 -25.24 -61.29 17.98
N LEU A 289 -25.65 -60.49 16.99
CA LEU A 289 -26.29 -61.00 15.77
C LEU A 289 -25.29 -61.79 14.92
N GLU A 290 -24.05 -61.29 14.78
CA GLU A 290 -22.98 -61.99 14.06
C GLU A 290 -22.60 -63.32 14.75
N GLN A 291 -22.52 -63.34 16.09
CA GLN A 291 -22.34 -64.58 16.87
C GLN A 291 -23.53 -65.55 16.72
N SER A 292 -24.76 -65.03 16.69
CA SER A 292 -25.97 -65.84 16.45
C SER A 292 -25.95 -66.49 15.07
N LEU A 293 -25.56 -65.73 14.04
CA LEU A 293 -25.40 -66.22 12.67
C LEU A 293 -24.29 -67.27 12.56
N LEU A 294 -23.15 -67.08 13.24
CA LEU A 294 -22.08 -68.09 13.27
C LEU A 294 -22.54 -69.41 13.89
N ASN A 295 -23.28 -69.35 15.01
CA ASN A 295 -23.87 -70.53 15.65
C ASN A 295 -24.91 -71.21 14.74
N PHE A 296 -25.76 -70.41 14.06
CA PHE A 296 -26.74 -70.91 13.09
C PHE A 296 -26.07 -71.57 11.88
N ASN A 297 -24.98 -71.02 11.36
CA ASN A 297 -24.20 -71.61 10.26
C ASN A 297 -23.63 -72.99 10.63
N ILE A 298 -23.18 -73.17 11.89
CA ILE A 298 -22.70 -74.46 12.40
C ILE A 298 -23.86 -75.49 12.48
N GLN A 299 -25.01 -75.08 13.01
CA GLN A 299 -26.22 -75.93 13.10
C GLN A 299 -26.81 -76.27 11.72
N PHE A 300 -26.78 -75.34 10.77
CA PHE A 300 -27.18 -75.59 9.39
C PHE A 300 -26.23 -76.62 8.73
N LYS A 301 -24.92 -76.47 8.91
CA LYS A 301 -23.93 -77.39 8.32
C LYS A 301 -24.13 -78.83 8.81
N SER A 302 -24.41 -79.06 10.10
CA SER A 302 -24.67 -80.41 10.61
C SER A 302 -25.97 -81.01 10.06
N LYS A 303 -27.08 -80.25 10.06
CA LYS A 303 -28.36 -80.66 9.43
C LYS A 303 -28.19 -80.97 7.94
N LEU A 304 -27.42 -80.15 7.21
CA LEU A 304 -27.14 -80.36 5.80
C LEU A 304 -26.36 -81.66 5.56
N THR A 305 -25.34 -81.98 6.39
CA THR A 305 -24.64 -83.27 6.29
C THR A 305 -25.53 -84.47 6.64
N GLU A 306 -26.45 -84.34 7.61
CA GLU A 306 -27.43 -85.37 7.95
C GLU A 306 -28.38 -85.64 6.77
N LYS A 307 -28.93 -84.58 6.15
CA LYS A 307 -29.83 -84.69 5.00
C LYS A 307 -29.13 -85.20 3.74
N GLN A 308 -27.86 -84.84 3.52
CA GLN A 308 -27.05 -85.42 2.45
C GLN A 308 -26.77 -86.92 2.66
N ALA A 309 -26.57 -87.37 3.91
CA ALA A 309 -26.43 -88.80 4.21
C ALA A 309 -27.74 -89.56 3.92
N GLN A 310 -28.89 -89.03 4.36
CA GLN A 310 -30.22 -89.59 4.04
C GLN A 310 -30.49 -89.63 2.53
N LEU A 311 -30.07 -88.60 1.79
CA LEU A 311 -30.19 -88.54 0.34
C LEU A 311 -29.34 -89.63 -0.35
N THR A 312 -28.07 -89.79 0.03
CA THR A 312 -27.18 -90.81 -0.57
C THR A 312 -27.59 -92.24 -0.20
N GLN A 313 -28.13 -92.47 1.00
CA GLN A 313 -28.77 -93.72 1.38
C GLN A 313 -29.97 -94.04 0.46
N SER A 314 -30.84 -93.06 0.20
CA SER A 314 -31.98 -93.20 -0.72
C SER A 314 -31.55 -93.43 -2.17
N GLN A 315 -30.50 -92.76 -2.65
CA GLN A 315 -29.90 -93.04 -3.96
C GLN A 315 -29.36 -94.47 -4.07
N ASN A 316 -28.77 -95.00 -3.00
CA ASN A 316 -28.27 -96.37 -2.99
C ASN A 316 -29.42 -97.41 -2.96
N LEU A 317 -30.51 -97.12 -2.24
CA LEU A 317 -31.74 -97.94 -2.29
C LEU A 317 -32.37 -97.96 -3.70
N ILE A 318 -32.37 -96.83 -4.42
CA ILE A 318 -32.79 -96.79 -5.84
C ILE A 318 -31.90 -97.68 -6.70
N LYS A 319 -30.58 -97.71 -6.45
CA LYS A 319 -29.65 -98.58 -7.20
C LYS A 319 -29.93 -100.06 -6.94
N THR A 320 -30.13 -100.48 -5.68
CA THR A 320 -30.44 -101.89 -5.39
C THR A 320 -31.79 -102.28 -5.98
N LYS A 321 -32.85 -101.48 -5.77
CA LYS A 321 -34.18 -101.77 -6.32
C LYS A 321 -34.22 -101.74 -7.85
N LYS A 322 -33.33 -100.98 -8.51
CA LYS A 322 -33.13 -101.06 -9.96
C LYS A 322 -32.49 -102.40 -10.38
N SER A 323 -31.48 -102.87 -9.65
CA SER A 323 -30.86 -104.19 -9.93
C SER A 323 -31.83 -105.34 -9.69
N GLU A 324 -32.60 -105.30 -8.60
CA GLU A 324 -33.65 -106.28 -8.29
C GLU A 324 -34.73 -106.31 -9.41
N LEU A 325 -35.17 -105.14 -9.89
CA LEU A 325 -36.09 -105.05 -11.02
C LEU A 325 -35.50 -105.62 -12.32
N LEU A 326 -34.21 -105.37 -12.59
CA LEU A 326 -33.53 -105.92 -13.77
C LEU A 326 -33.38 -107.45 -13.70
N GLU A 327 -33.12 -108.00 -12.51
CA GLU A 327 -33.07 -109.45 -12.29
C GLU A 327 -34.43 -110.10 -12.58
N VAL A 328 -35.51 -109.57 -11.98
CA VAL A 328 -36.87 -110.05 -12.23
C VAL A 328 -37.29 -109.87 -13.70
N GLU A 329 -36.87 -108.78 -14.35
CA GLU A 329 -37.04 -108.63 -15.80
C GLU A 329 -36.33 -109.73 -16.62
N THR A 330 -35.15 -110.19 -16.20
CA THR A 330 -34.47 -111.32 -16.88
C THR A 330 -35.16 -112.65 -16.60
N ASN A 331 -35.61 -112.90 -15.36
CA ASN A 331 -36.35 -114.12 -15.00
C ASN A 331 -37.69 -114.20 -15.75
N LEU A 332 -38.43 -113.09 -15.87
CA LEU A 332 -39.64 -113.01 -16.69
C LEU A 332 -39.36 -113.32 -18.17
N LYS A 333 -38.28 -112.77 -18.76
CA LYS A 333 -37.89 -113.07 -20.15
C LYS A 333 -37.56 -114.55 -20.35
N ILE A 334 -36.93 -115.20 -19.35
CA ILE A 334 -36.66 -116.65 -19.35
C ILE A 334 -37.97 -117.45 -19.23
N ALA A 335 -38.88 -117.07 -18.34
CA ALA A 335 -40.19 -117.72 -18.16
C ALA A 335 -41.06 -117.60 -19.43
N GLU A 336 -41.13 -116.40 -20.03
CA GLU A 336 -41.79 -116.17 -21.32
C GLU A 336 -41.23 -117.06 -22.42
N ASN A 337 -39.90 -117.17 -22.54
CA ASN A 337 -39.27 -117.97 -23.57
C ASN A 337 -39.53 -119.48 -23.36
N LYS A 338 -39.44 -119.97 -22.11
CA LYS A 338 -39.84 -121.35 -21.77
C LYS A 338 -41.30 -121.64 -22.12
N TYR A 339 -42.22 -120.74 -21.74
CA TYR A 339 -43.63 -120.88 -22.07
C TYR A 339 -43.87 -120.90 -23.59
N LYS A 340 -43.28 -119.97 -24.34
CA LYS A 340 -43.36 -119.93 -25.82
C LYS A 340 -42.81 -121.20 -26.48
N LEU A 341 -41.72 -121.77 -25.95
CA LEU A 341 -41.14 -123.02 -26.47
C LEU A 341 -42.08 -124.21 -26.25
N TYR A 342 -42.64 -124.36 -25.05
CA TYR A 342 -43.56 -125.47 -24.76
C TYR A 342 -44.94 -125.28 -25.43
N SER A 343 -45.47 -124.06 -25.52
CA SER A 343 -46.76 -123.78 -26.16
C SER A 343 -46.76 -123.99 -27.67
N ASN A 344 -45.60 -123.82 -28.32
CA ASN A 344 -45.48 -123.88 -29.78
C ASN A 344 -45.05 -125.28 -30.29
N SER A 345 -44.77 -126.23 -29.39
CA SER A 345 -44.50 -127.62 -29.77
C SER A 345 -45.77 -128.28 -30.30
N LYS A 346 -45.77 -128.64 -31.59
CA LYS A 346 -46.94 -129.28 -32.25
C LYS A 346 -47.14 -130.74 -31.83
N ASN A 347 -46.10 -131.41 -31.33
CA ASN A 347 -46.14 -132.84 -30.99
C ASN A 347 -46.45 -133.01 -29.50
N LYS A 348 -47.69 -133.40 -29.18
CA LYS A 348 -48.20 -133.60 -27.81
C LYS A 348 -47.45 -134.67 -27.00
N GLU A 349 -46.67 -135.51 -27.66
CA GLU A 349 -45.86 -136.58 -27.07
C GLU A 349 -44.52 -136.07 -26.50
N ILE A 350 -44.01 -134.91 -26.97
CA ILE A 350 -42.70 -134.38 -26.58
C ILE A 350 -42.77 -133.56 -25.29
N PHE A 351 -43.86 -132.83 -25.08
CA PHE A 351 -44.12 -132.06 -23.85
C PHE A 351 -45.56 -132.32 -23.36
N PRO A 352 -45.75 -133.01 -22.22
CA PRO A 352 -47.06 -133.21 -21.62
C PRO A 352 -47.74 -131.88 -21.27
N GLN A 353 -49.07 -131.83 -21.35
CA GLN A 353 -49.85 -130.61 -21.08
C GLN A 353 -49.58 -129.99 -19.70
N ILE A 354 -49.19 -130.80 -18.71
CA ILE A 354 -48.86 -130.31 -17.36
C ILE A 354 -47.65 -129.37 -17.35
N MET A 355 -46.62 -129.62 -18.18
CA MET A 355 -45.45 -128.73 -18.30
C MET A 355 -45.81 -127.36 -18.91
N VAL A 356 -46.81 -127.32 -19.79
CA VAL A 356 -47.34 -126.06 -20.35
C VAL A 356 -48.09 -125.27 -19.28
N LEU A 357 -48.82 -125.96 -18.39
CA LEU A 357 -49.51 -125.34 -17.25
C LEU A 357 -48.53 -124.84 -16.18
N GLU A 358 -47.50 -125.63 -15.84
CA GLU A 358 -46.42 -125.24 -14.94
C GLU A 358 -45.66 -124.00 -15.46
N ALA A 359 -45.25 -124.01 -16.73
CA ALA A 359 -44.59 -122.86 -17.34
C ALA A 359 -45.49 -121.62 -17.41
N ARG A 360 -46.81 -121.80 -17.58
CA ARG A 360 -47.78 -120.71 -17.47
C ARG A 360 -47.91 -120.17 -16.05
N GLN A 361 -47.94 -121.04 -15.04
CA GLN A 361 -48.02 -120.64 -13.64
C GLN A 361 -46.78 -119.85 -13.22
N ILE A 362 -45.58 -120.33 -13.61
CA ILE A 362 -44.32 -119.60 -13.39
C ILE A 362 -44.34 -118.25 -14.11
N LEU A 363 -44.82 -118.18 -15.36
CA LEU A 363 -44.96 -116.93 -16.10
C LEU A 363 -45.92 -115.93 -15.43
N GLU A 364 -47.08 -116.36 -14.94
CA GLU A 364 -47.99 -115.46 -14.20
C GLU A 364 -47.42 -115.05 -12.83
N GLN A 365 -46.62 -115.90 -12.18
CA GLN A 365 -45.90 -115.55 -10.96
C GLN A 365 -44.82 -114.48 -11.23
N GLU A 366 -44.00 -114.63 -12.27
CA GLU A 366 -42.99 -113.60 -12.63
C GLU A 366 -43.64 -112.28 -13.09
N LYS A 367 -44.84 -112.32 -13.70
CA LYS A 367 -45.64 -111.11 -13.97
C LYS A 367 -46.12 -110.40 -12.70
N GLN A 368 -46.37 -111.14 -11.61
CA GLN A 368 -46.66 -110.52 -10.30
C GLN A 368 -45.38 -109.98 -9.66
N ASN A 369 -44.27 -110.72 -9.73
CA ASN A 369 -42.97 -110.30 -9.22
C ASN A 369 -42.52 -108.98 -9.87
N ILE A 370 -42.59 -108.85 -11.21
CA ILE A 370 -42.18 -107.61 -11.90
C ILE A 370 -43.08 -106.42 -11.54
N PHE A 371 -44.37 -106.64 -11.33
CA PHE A 371 -45.29 -105.59 -10.91
C PHE A 371 -44.97 -105.08 -9.51
N GLN A 372 -44.63 -105.98 -8.58
CA GLN A 372 -44.18 -105.64 -7.23
C GLN A 372 -42.83 -104.91 -7.26
N ALA A 373 -41.81 -105.48 -7.91
CA ALA A 373 -40.49 -104.87 -8.05
C ALA A 373 -40.53 -103.49 -8.70
N LYS A 374 -41.37 -103.30 -9.73
CA LYS A 374 -41.58 -102.00 -10.38
C LYS A 374 -42.27 -100.99 -9.44
N LYS A 375 -43.27 -101.42 -8.66
CA LYS A 375 -43.92 -100.58 -7.65
C LYS A 375 -42.92 -100.13 -6.57
N GLU A 376 -42.04 -101.02 -6.11
CA GLU A 376 -40.99 -100.69 -5.13
C GLU A 376 -39.90 -99.78 -5.71
N PHE A 377 -39.51 -100.00 -6.97
CA PHE A 377 -38.56 -99.11 -7.65
C PHE A 377 -39.13 -97.69 -7.79
N GLU A 378 -40.37 -97.52 -8.26
CA GLU A 378 -40.99 -96.18 -8.31
C GLU A 378 -41.20 -95.57 -6.91
N SER A 379 -41.60 -96.35 -5.89
CA SER A 379 -41.73 -95.83 -4.52
C SER A 379 -40.39 -95.33 -3.96
N SER A 380 -39.28 -96.03 -4.26
CA SER A 380 -37.93 -95.59 -3.88
C SER A 380 -37.53 -94.26 -4.55
N LYS A 381 -37.97 -93.99 -5.79
CA LYS A 381 -37.79 -92.68 -6.46
C LYS A 381 -38.60 -91.58 -5.79
N TYR A 382 -39.87 -91.83 -5.44
CA TYR A 382 -40.70 -90.82 -4.77
C TYR A 382 -40.10 -90.40 -3.43
N VAL A 383 -39.59 -91.35 -2.63
CA VAL A 383 -38.87 -91.06 -1.38
C VAL A 383 -37.60 -90.23 -1.63
N TYR A 384 -36.83 -90.52 -2.68
CA TYR A 384 -35.65 -89.71 -3.03
C TYR A 384 -36.02 -88.27 -3.41
N VAL A 385 -37.08 -88.07 -4.21
CA VAL A 385 -37.56 -86.73 -4.57
C VAL A 385 -38.08 -85.97 -3.34
N GLU A 386 -38.72 -86.66 -2.40
CA GLU A 386 -39.12 -86.09 -1.10
C GLU A 386 -37.90 -85.63 -0.28
N LYS A 387 -36.83 -86.44 -0.19
CA LYS A 387 -35.60 -86.06 0.54
C LYS A 387 -34.82 -84.95 -0.17
N LEU A 388 -34.83 -84.91 -1.50
CA LEU A 388 -34.25 -83.83 -2.28
C LEU A 388 -35.01 -82.52 -2.05
N SER A 389 -36.35 -82.57 -2.04
CA SER A 389 -37.20 -81.43 -1.70
C SER A 389 -36.90 -80.89 -0.30
N GLN A 390 -36.84 -81.77 0.72
CA GLN A 390 -36.47 -81.39 2.09
C GLN A 390 -35.10 -80.70 2.19
N LEU A 391 -34.11 -81.13 1.40
CA LEU A 391 -32.81 -80.47 1.33
C LEU A 391 -32.92 -79.07 0.69
N THR A 392 -33.67 -78.92 -0.40
CA THR A 392 -33.87 -77.60 -1.05
C THR A 392 -34.62 -76.60 -0.16
N VAL A 393 -35.59 -77.06 0.65
CA VAL A 393 -36.28 -76.21 1.64
C VAL A 393 -35.31 -75.75 2.73
N LEU A 394 -34.50 -76.66 3.28
CA LEU A 394 -33.48 -76.33 4.29
C LEU A 394 -32.46 -75.28 3.77
N GLU A 395 -32.06 -75.37 2.49
CA GLU A 395 -31.23 -74.33 1.86
C GLU A 395 -31.94 -72.98 1.69
N GLN A 396 -33.25 -72.98 1.44
CA GLN A 396 -34.03 -71.75 1.30
C GLN A 396 -34.24 -71.07 2.65
N GLU A 397 -34.60 -71.82 3.71
CA GLU A 397 -34.65 -71.34 5.10
C GLU A 397 -33.33 -70.67 5.51
N PHE A 398 -32.19 -71.30 5.16
CA PHE A 398 -30.86 -70.76 5.43
C PHE A 398 -30.59 -69.43 4.71
N LYS A 399 -30.92 -69.35 3.41
CA LYS A 399 -30.78 -68.12 2.60
C LYS A 399 -31.67 -66.99 3.13
N ILE A 400 -32.91 -67.30 3.52
CA ILE A 400 -33.84 -66.34 4.15
C ILE A 400 -33.24 -65.82 5.47
N LYS A 401 -32.77 -66.71 6.36
CA LYS A 401 -32.21 -66.31 7.65
C LYS A 401 -30.95 -65.44 7.54
N ILE A 402 -30.10 -65.69 6.54
CA ILE A 402 -28.97 -64.80 6.21
C ILE A 402 -29.47 -63.40 5.81
N ILE A 403 -30.47 -63.32 4.92
CA ILE A 403 -31.02 -62.04 4.44
C ILE A 403 -31.67 -61.26 5.58
N GLU A 404 -32.42 -61.92 6.47
CA GLU A 404 -32.99 -61.29 7.67
C GLU A 404 -31.89 -60.67 8.56
N VAL A 405 -30.87 -61.45 8.93
CA VAL A 405 -29.78 -60.98 9.80
C VAL A 405 -28.97 -59.88 9.11
N GLN A 406 -28.73 -59.97 7.81
CA GLN A 406 -28.07 -58.90 7.04
C GLN A 406 -28.89 -57.59 7.09
N GLN A 407 -30.20 -57.65 6.91
CA GLN A 407 -31.07 -56.47 7.03
C GLN A 407 -31.09 -55.88 8.45
N GLU A 408 -31.01 -56.69 9.50
CA GLU A 408 -30.87 -56.21 10.88
C GLU A 408 -29.51 -55.56 11.14
N VAL A 409 -28.42 -56.20 10.67
CA VAL A 409 -27.06 -55.67 10.74
C VAL A 409 -26.95 -54.34 9.97
N ASP A 410 -27.58 -54.20 8.81
CA ASP A 410 -27.56 -52.96 8.03
C ASP A 410 -28.40 -51.83 8.64
N LYS A 411 -29.54 -52.15 9.28
CA LYS A 411 -30.26 -51.17 10.12
C LYS A 411 -29.36 -50.66 11.26
N ILE A 412 -28.67 -51.56 11.95
CA ILE A 412 -27.74 -51.21 13.05
C ILE A 412 -26.51 -50.45 12.52
N ASN A 413 -25.97 -50.81 11.35
CA ASN A 413 -24.88 -50.08 10.69
C ASN A 413 -25.30 -48.62 10.41
N ASN A 414 -26.51 -48.42 9.86
CA ASN A 414 -27.05 -47.08 9.60
C ASN A 414 -27.29 -46.27 10.88
N GLU A 415 -27.82 -46.90 11.95
CA GLU A 415 -27.91 -46.24 13.27
C GLU A 415 -26.53 -45.88 13.85
N ILE A 416 -25.53 -46.75 13.70
CA ILE A 416 -24.14 -46.50 14.12
C ILE A 416 -23.55 -45.32 13.35
N VAL A 417 -23.74 -45.24 12.03
CA VAL A 417 -23.28 -44.11 11.20
C VAL A 417 -23.94 -42.82 11.65
N ASN A 418 -25.27 -42.78 11.73
CA ASN A 418 -26.03 -41.59 12.15
C ASN A 418 -25.60 -41.11 13.55
N LEU A 419 -25.50 -42.02 14.52
CA LEU A 419 -25.05 -41.70 15.87
C LEU A 419 -23.57 -41.25 15.91
N SER A 420 -22.71 -41.80 15.04
CA SER A 420 -21.32 -41.34 14.94
C SER A 420 -21.21 -39.90 14.40
N ASN A 421 -22.09 -39.52 13.46
CA ASN A 421 -22.21 -38.15 12.96
C ASN A 421 -22.71 -37.20 14.06
N GLU A 422 -23.74 -37.58 14.83
CA GLU A 422 -24.18 -36.82 16.00
C GLU A 422 -23.07 -36.64 17.05
N ILE A 423 -22.28 -37.68 17.29
CA ILE A 423 -21.13 -37.64 18.21
C ILE A 423 -20.08 -36.65 17.70
N GLN A 424 -19.74 -36.68 16.41
CA GLN A 424 -18.79 -35.74 15.79
C GLN A 424 -19.29 -34.29 15.87
N LEU A 425 -20.58 -34.04 15.59
CA LEU A 425 -21.21 -32.73 15.76
C LEU A 425 -21.15 -32.26 17.23
N THR A 426 -21.48 -33.14 18.18
CA THR A 426 -21.46 -32.83 19.61
C THR A 426 -20.05 -32.55 20.13
N GLN A 427 -19.05 -33.30 19.65
CA GLN A 427 -17.63 -33.01 19.92
C GLN A 427 -17.19 -31.66 19.34
N ASN A 428 -17.64 -31.29 18.14
CA ASN A 428 -17.32 -30.01 17.52
C ASN A 428 -17.97 -28.83 18.26
N LEU A 429 -19.22 -28.98 18.74
CA LEU A 429 -19.84 -28.00 19.65
C LEU A 429 -19.03 -27.83 20.94
N ILE A 430 -18.56 -28.93 21.56
CA ILE A 430 -17.70 -28.86 22.75
C ILE A 430 -16.37 -28.14 22.45
N LYS A 431 -15.78 -28.33 21.25
CA LYS A 431 -14.59 -27.57 20.83
C LYS A 431 -14.87 -26.07 20.71
N ILE A 432 -16.00 -25.69 20.11
CA ILE A 432 -16.42 -24.28 19.98
C ILE A 432 -16.61 -23.64 21.36
N ILE A 433 -17.32 -24.32 22.28
CA ILE A 433 -17.52 -23.83 23.66
C ILE A 433 -16.17 -23.76 24.41
N ASN A 434 -15.22 -24.68 24.17
CA ASN A 434 -13.88 -24.59 24.74
C ASN A 434 -13.11 -23.35 24.25
N TYR A 435 -13.17 -23.02 22.95
CA TYR A 435 -12.56 -21.78 22.43
C TYR A 435 -13.18 -20.56 23.09
N GLN A 436 -14.52 -20.47 23.14
CA GLN A 436 -15.22 -19.38 23.83
C GLN A 436 -14.84 -19.25 25.31
N ILE A 437 -14.59 -20.36 26.03
CA ILE A 437 -14.13 -20.33 27.43
C ILE A 437 -12.69 -19.81 27.55
N ASN A 438 -11.82 -20.09 26.59
CA ASN A 438 -10.46 -19.56 26.57
C ASN A 438 -10.47 -18.06 26.23
N ASP A 439 -11.27 -17.68 25.23
CA ASP A 439 -11.42 -16.31 24.73
C ASP A 439 -12.13 -15.37 25.74
N GLN A 440 -12.69 -15.91 26.83
CA GLN A 440 -13.17 -15.14 27.98
C GLN A 440 -12.04 -14.54 28.84
N ILE A 441 -10.78 -14.92 28.62
CA ILE A 441 -9.60 -14.25 29.20
C ILE A 441 -8.96 -13.39 28.11
N ILE A 442 -9.06 -12.06 28.27
CA ILE A 442 -8.52 -11.10 27.31
C ILE A 442 -7.03 -10.91 27.59
N HIS A 443 -6.17 -11.25 26.62
CA HIS A 443 -4.71 -11.20 26.74
C HIS A 443 -4.11 -10.05 25.90
N ALA A 444 -2.99 -9.47 26.36
CA ALA A 444 -2.25 -8.47 25.59
C ALA A 444 -1.60 -9.07 24.34
N PRO A 445 -1.82 -8.55 23.11
CA PRO A 445 -1.19 -9.07 21.89
C PRO A 445 0.29 -8.65 21.75
N ILE A 446 0.70 -7.59 22.46
CA ILE A 446 2.04 -6.97 22.41
C ILE A 446 2.51 -6.57 23.82
N ASN A 447 3.81 -6.29 23.96
CA ASN A 447 4.32 -5.52 25.10
C ASN A 447 3.91 -4.04 24.91
N GLY A 448 3.51 -3.35 25.97
CA GLY A 448 3.08 -1.95 25.86
C GLY A 448 2.56 -1.34 27.15
N ILE A 449 2.01 -0.13 27.01
CA ILE A 449 1.35 0.63 28.07
C ILE A 449 -0.13 0.72 27.73
N ILE A 450 -1.00 0.49 28.70
CA ILE A 450 -2.44 0.72 28.53
C ILE A 450 -2.67 2.23 28.44
N PHE A 451 -2.98 2.70 27.23
CA PHE A 451 -3.25 4.10 26.93
C PHE A 451 -4.61 4.52 27.49
N GLU A 452 -5.62 3.69 27.31
CA GLU A 452 -7.01 3.95 27.71
C GLU A 452 -7.72 2.63 28.05
N ASN A 453 -8.61 2.67 29.02
CA ASN A 453 -9.47 1.55 29.40
C ASN A 453 -10.93 1.99 29.24
N ILE A 454 -11.61 1.43 28.24
CA ILE A 454 -12.96 1.84 27.81
C ILE A 454 -14.03 1.18 28.70
N VAL A 455 -13.72 0.03 29.32
CA VAL A 455 -14.60 -0.66 30.27
C VAL A 455 -14.42 -0.10 31.68
N SER A 456 -15.30 0.81 32.09
CA SER A 456 -15.17 1.55 33.37
C SER A 456 -15.16 0.69 34.63
N HIS A 457 -15.92 -0.42 34.68
CA HIS A 457 -16.03 -1.26 35.88
C HIS A 457 -16.40 -2.73 35.60
N SER A 458 -16.20 -3.60 36.59
CA SER A 458 -16.73 -4.96 36.58
C SER A 458 -18.26 -4.98 36.61
N GLY A 459 -18.87 -5.95 35.94
CA GLY A 459 -20.32 -6.12 35.85
C GLY A 459 -20.95 -5.57 34.57
N VAL A 460 -20.24 -4.76 33.79
CA VAL A 460 -20.66 -4.32 32.45
C VAL A 460 -20.82 -5.52 31.51
N MET A 461 -21.84 -5.49 30.63
CA MET A 461 -21.97 -6.45 29.53
C MET A 461 -21.25 -5.89 28.29
N VAL A 462 -20.37 -6.68 27.68
CA VAL A 462 -19.68 -6.35 26.44
C VAL A 462 -20.07 -7.30 25.32
N LYS A 463 -20.13 -6.79 24.08
CA LYS A 463 -20.44 -7.56 22.87
C LYS A 463 -19.16 -7.94 22.12
N GLN A 464 -19.23 -9.00 21.31
CA GLN A 464 -18.19 -9.32 20.34
C GLN A 464 -17.88 -8.11 19.44
N GLY A 465 -16.59 -7.84 19.18
CA GLY A 465 -16.11 -6.68 18.42
C GLY A 465 -16.21 -5.33 19.14
N GLN A 466 -16.72 -5.28 20.37
CA GLN A 466 -16.73 -4.04 21.17
C GLN A 466 -15.31 -3.74 21.69
N PRO A 467 -14.79 -2.51 21.51
CA PRO A 467 -13.47 -2.13 22.01
C PRO A 467 -13.49 -2.08 23.55
N LEU A 468 -12.48 -2.70 24.17
CA LEU A 468 -12.34 -2.83 25.62
C LEU A 468 -11.27 -1.89 26.18
N MET A 469 -10.14 -1.76 25.48
CA MET A 469 -8.98 -1.00 25.92
C MET A 469 -8.01 -0.74 24.75
N ASN A 470 -7.11 0.22 24.94
CA ASN A 470 -6.13 0.67 23.95
C ASN A 470 -4.71 0.46 24.49
N ILE A 471 -3.82 -0.20 23.74
CA ILE A 471 -2.40 -0.37 24.09
C ILE A 471 -1.49 0.43 23.14
N ALA A 472 -0.63 1.27 23.70
CA ALA A 472 0.50 1.89 23.00
C ALA A 472 1.76 1.00 23.14
N PRO A 473 2.52 0.71 22.06
CA PRO A 473 3.76 -0.04 22.17
C PRO A 473 4.81 0.68 23.04
N GLU A 474 5.53 -0.07 23.88
CA GLU A 474 6.49 0.51 24.85
C GLU A 474 7.71 1.16 24.15
N GLU A 475 8.12 0.62 23.00
CA GLU A 475 9.27 1.08 22.20
C GLU A 475 8.87 2.08 21.09
N SER A 476 7.76 2.81 21.26
CA SER A 476 7.32 3.80 20.28
C SER A 476 7.90 5.19 20.55
N ASN A 477 8.40 5.86 19.52
CA ASN A 477 8.83 7.26 19.62
C ASN A 477 7.62 8.15 19.95
N ILE A 478 7.87 9.24 20.65
CA ILE A 478 6.84 10.26 20.90
C ILE A 478 6.81 11.22 19.71
N VAL A 479 5.63 11.42 19.11
CA VAL A 479 5.36 12.47 18.12
C VAL A 479 4.42 13.51 18.73
N PHE A 480 4.57 14.77 18.33
CA PHE A 480 3.55 15.77 18.61
C PHE A 480 2.56 15.80 17.45
N ARG A 481 1.29 15.47 17.72
CA ARG A 481 0.20 15.55 16.75
C ARG A 481 -0.73 16.67 17.16
N GLY A 482 -1.04 17.54 16.20
CA GLY A 482 -1.86 18.72 16.43
C GLY A 482 -2.53 19.21 15.16
N GLN A 483 -3.31 20.27 15.32
CA GLN A 483 -4.13 20.84 14.26
C GLN A 483 -3.64 22.26 13.94
N ILE A 484 -3.58 22.57 12.64
CA ILE A 484 -3.27 23.91 12.12
C ILE A 484 -4.45 24.43 11.32
N LYS A 485 -4.75 25.73 11.42
CA LYS A 485 -5.81 26.39 10.67
C LYS A 485 -5.48 26.42 9.17
N SER A 486 -6.51 26.29 8.32
CA SER A 486 -6.38 26.30 6.85
C SER A 486 -5.63 27.52 6.28
N LYS A 487 -5.71 28.68 6.96
CA LYS A 487 -4.97 29.90 6.58
C LYS A 487 -3.45 29.76 6.65
N ASP A 488 -2.95 28.93 7.56
CA ASP A 488 -1.52 28.77 7.85
C ASP A 488 -0.93 27.47 7.24
N SER A 489 -1.78 26.50 6.88
CA SER A 489 -1.34 25.24 6.26
C SER A 489 -0.73 25.44 4.87
N ALA A 490 -1.18 26.45 4.12
CA ALA A 490 -0.72 26.77 2.76
C ALA A 490 0.80 27.02 2.65
N PHE A 491 1.47 27.34 3.76
CA PHE A 491 2.92 27.58 3.80
C PHE A 491 3.71 26.45 4.49
N LEU A 492 3.04 25.44 5.07
CA LEU A 492 3.71 24.31 5.68
C LEU A 492 4.34 23.38 4.64
N LYS A 493 5.48 22.79 4.99
CA LYS A 493 6.14 21.72 4.25
C LYS A 493 6.73 20.70 5.21
N VAL A 494 6.75 19.43 4.79
CA VAL A 494 7.44 18.35 5.52
C VAL A 494 8.93 18.70 5.64
N GLY A 495 9.52 18.43 6.80
CA GLY A 495 10.91 18.74 7.12
C GLY A 495 11.17 20.12 7.74
N LEU A 496 10.19 21.05 7.78
CA LEU A 496 10.34 22.33 8.48
C LEU A 496 10.60 22.12 9.98
N PRO A 497 11.50 22.91 10.61
CA PRO A 497 11.81 22.80 12.03
C PRO A 497 10.71 23.44 12.90
N ALA A 498 10.45 22.84 14.06
CA ALA A 498 9.43 23.27 15.01
C ALA A 498 9.92 23.26 16.47
N ARG A 499 9.39 24.20 17.26
CA ARG A 499 9.61 24.33 18.72
C ARG A 499 8.31 23.99 19.45
N ILE A 500 8.26 22.88 20.17
CA ILE A 500 7.10 22.41 20.92
C ILE A 500 7.22 22.84 22.38
N LYS A 501 6.22 23.61 22.84
CA LYS A 501 6.04 24.06 24.22
C LYS A 501 4.95 23.17 24.85
N VAL A 502 5.33 22.35 25.83
CA VAL A 502 4.40 21.41 26.50
C VAL A 502 3.73 22.12 27.67
N ASN A 503 2.39 22.13 27.73
CA ASN A 503 1.63 22.89 28.72
C ASN A 503 1.91 22.43 30.17
N ALA A 504 2.23 21.15 30.36
CA ALA A 504 2.59 20.56 31.65
C ALA A 504 3.98 20.97 32.18
N PHE A 505 4.84 21.58 31.35
CA PHE A 505 6.22 21.93 31.70
C PHE A 505 6.55 23.36 31.27
N PRO A 506 6.59 24.35 32.19
CA PRO A 506 6.87 25.75 31.86
C PRO A 506 8.16 25.95 31.04
N TRP A 507 8.01 26.35 29.78
CA TRP A 507 9.11 26.39 28.81
C TRP A 507 10.28 27.33 29.19
N ARG A 508 10.05 28.27 30.12
CA ARG A 508 11.11 29.15 30.67
C ARG A 508 12.07 28.43 31.63
N GLU A 509 11.64 27.32 32.22
CA GLU A 509 12.41 26.53 33.20
C GLU A 509 12.85 25.17 32.64
N PHE A 510 12.00 24.57 31.79
CA PHE A 510 12.19 23.22 31.25
C PHE A 510 12.68 23.19 29.80
N GLY A 511 12.76 24.35 29.13
CA GLY A 511 13.15 24.47 27.72
C GLY A 511 12.01 24.16 26.75
N VAL A 512 12.36 23.93 25.48
CA VAL A 512 11.41 23.55 24.41
C VAL A 512 11.86 22.28 23.73
N LEU A 513 10.92 21.40 23.38
CA LEU A 513 11.23 20.21 22.59
C LEU A 513 11.43 20.64 21.13
N THR A 514 12.52 20.22 20.49
CA THR A 514 12.76 20.50 19.06
C THR A 514 12.34 19.30 18.22
N GLY A 515 11.83 19.58 17.02
CA GLY A 515 11.43 18.54 16.07
C GLY A 515 11.36 19.07 14.64
N LYS A 516 10.90 18.21 13.73
CA LYS A 516 10.59 18.57 12.33
C LYS A 516 9.24 17.99 11.94
N ILE A 517 8.50 18.67 11.06
CA ILE A 517 7.27 18.11 10.49
C ILE A 517 7.60 16.79 9.79
N SER A 518 6.98 15.69 10.21
CA SER A 518 7.06 14.37 9.57
C SER A 518 5.94 14.18 8.55
N PHE A 519 4.74 14.67 8.84
CA PHE A 519 3.54 14.46 8.01
C PHE A 519 2.57 15.64 8.13
N ILE A 520 1.83 15.89 7.04
CA ILE A 520 0.72 16.85 6.95
C ILE A 520 -0.42 16.09 6.26
N ALA A 521 -1.63 16.10 6.84
CA ALA A 521 -2.78 15.45 6.24
C ALA A 521 -3.14 16.09 4.88
N PRO A 522 -3.43 15.30 3.83
CA PRO A 522 -3.81 15.84 2.51
C PRO A 522 -5.22 16.42 2.47
N SER A 523 -6.04 16.19 3.51
CA SER A 523 -7.40 16.68 3.65
C SER A 523 -7.57 17.43 4.97
N SER A 524 -8.37 18.51 4.92
CA SER A 524 -8.82 19.21 6.12
C SER A 524 -9.99 18.49 6.79
N LYS A 525 -10.13 18.70 8.10
CA LYS A 525 -11.30 18.37 8.91
C LYS A 525 -11.94 19.65 9.43
N ILE A 526 -13.19 19.56 9.86
CA ILE A 526 -13.86 20.64 10.60
C ILE A 526 -13.63 20.36 12.09
N ASN A 527 -13.06 21.31 12.83
CA ASN A 527 -12.93 21.22 14.29
C ASN A 527 -14.26 21.59 14.98
N ASN A 528 -14.37 21.34 16.29
CA ASN A 528 -15.55 21.69 17.09
C ASN A 528 -15.94 23.18 16.99
N ASP A 529 -14.99 24.06 16.71
CA ASP A 529 -15.19 25.51 16.51
C ASP A 529 -15.66 25.89 15.08
N ASN A 530 -16.08 24.90 14.27
CA ASN A 530 -16.43 25.01 12.84
C ASN A 530 -15.30 25.51 11.90
N GLU A 531 -14.08 25.70 12.39
CA GLU A 531 -12.93 26.02 11.54
C GLU A 531 -12.40 24.81 10.77
N GLN A 532 -11.94 25.05 9.52
CA GLN A 532 -11.18 24.07 8.75
C GLN A 532 -9.74 23.99 9.28
N VAL A 533 -9.36 22.78 9.71
CA VAL A 533 -8.03 22.45 10.23
C VAL A 533 -7.40 21.29 9.48
N PHE A 534 -6.08 21.25 9.42
CA PHE A 534 -5.31 20.11 8.92
C PHE A 534 -4.57 19.45 10.09
N ASP A 535 -4.61 18.11 10.15
CA ASP A 535 -3.79 17.38 11.13
C ASP A 535 -2.32 17.38 10.67
N VAL A 536 -1.40 17.68 11.59
CA VAL A 536 0.04 17.75 11.36
C VAL A 536 0.76 16.91 12.41
N GLU A 537 1.76 16.16 11.98
CA GLU A 537 2.65 15.40 12.84
C GLU A 537 4.06 16.01 12.82
N ILE A 538 4.64 16.15 14.01
CA ILE A 538 6.00 16.65 14.22
C ILE A 538 6.77 15.55 14.95
N ARG A 539 7.76 14.96 14.26
CA ARG A 539 8.70 14.02 14.86
C ARG A 539 9.73 14.80 15.68
N LEU A 540 9.90 14.38 16.93
CA LEU A 540 10.85 14.95 17.86
C LEU A 540 12.31 14.56 17.51
N ASN A 541 13.25 15.47 17.73
CA ASN A 541 14.68 15.21 17.54
C ASN A 541 15.24 14.47 18.76
N SER A 542 15.96 13.37 18.56
CA SER A 542 16.50 12.53 19.65
C SER A 542 17.49 13.21 20.61
N ASN A 543 18.06 14.35 20.23
CA ASN A 543 18.98 15.12 21.06
C ASN A 543 18.23 16.31 21.67
N TYR A 544 17.77 16.16 22.92
CA TYR A 544 16.90 17.11 23.60
C TYR A 544 17.62 17.90 24.68
N ASP A 545 17.53 19.23 24.61
CA ASP A 545 17.93 20.13 25.69
C ASP A 545 16.81 20.24 26.76
N PHE A 546 16.23 19.09 27.13
CA PHE A 546 15.06 18.99 28.00
C PHE A 546 15.41 18.18 29.26
N LYS A 547 15.54 18.89 30.38
CA LYS A 547 16.21 18.43 31.61
C LYS A 547 15.66 17.14 32.24
N TYR A 548 14.41 16.75 31.90
CA TYR A 548 13.71 15.61 32.52
C TYR A 548 12.89 14.77 31.52
N LEU A 549 13.53 14.28 30.45
CA LEU A 549 12.88 13.41 29.43
C LEU A 549 12.03 12.27 30.00
N LYS A 550 12.44 11.67 31.12
CA LYS A 550 11.79 10.51 31.75
C LYS A 550 10.40 10.78 32.34
N LEU A 551 9.94 12.04 32.37
CA LEU A 551 8.58 12.44 32.81
C LEU A 551 7.64 12.84 31.66
N LEU A 552 8.09 12.78 30.39
CA LEU A 552 7.19 12.98 29.25
C LEU A 552 6.31 11.74 29.03
N SER A 553 5.01 11.92 29.20
CA SER A 553 3.98 10.88 28.99
C SER A 553 3.11 11.22 27.78
N TYR A 554 2.55 10.19 27.15
CA TYR A 554 1.51 10.37 26.13
C TYR A 554 0.29 11.12 26.71
N GLY A 555 -0.37 11.93 25.88
CA GLY A 555 -1.54 12.73 26.26
C GLY A 555 -1.23 14.14 26.77
N HIS A 556 0.03 14.48 27.08
CA HIS A 556 0.39 15.86 27.43
C HIS A 556 0.10 16.82 26.26
N THR A 557 -0.66 17.90 26.52
CA THR A 557 -0.99 18.93 25.53
C THR A 557 0.12 19.99 25.40
N GLY A 558 0.13 20.73 24.30
CA GLY A 558 1.10 21.80 24.04
C GLY A 558 0.77 22.62 22.80
N LYS A 559 1.63 23.59 22.50
CA LYS A 559 1.63 24.36 21.24
C LYS A 559 2.98 24.22 20.55
N ALA A 560 2.97 23.98 19.24
CA ALA A 560 4.16 23.86 18.42
C ALA A 560 4.27 25.05 17.47
N GLU A 561 5.38 25.77 17.57
CA GLU A 561 5.73 26.89 16.69
C GLU A 561 6.61 26.36 15.55
N VAL A 562 6.03 26.21 14.36
CA VAL A 562 6.77 25.82 13.15
C VAL A 562 7.37 27.07 12.53
N ILE A 563 8.67 27.04 12.22
CA ILE A 563 9.35 28.15 11.52
C ILE A 563 9.07 28.01 10.02
N VAL A 564 8.15 28.82 9.50
CA VAL A 564 7.62 28.74 8.14
C VAL A 564 8.52 29.45 7.14
N ARG A 565 8.91 30.69 7.44
CA ARG A 565 9.76 31.52 6.57
C ARG A 565 10.61 32.47 7.41
N LYS A 566 11.76 32.88 6.86
CA LYS A 566 12.53 34.02 7.36
C LYS A 566 12.32 35.19 6.41
N GLU A 567 11.79 36.28 6.93
CA GLU A 567 11.45 37.50 6.16
C GLU A 567 12.20 38.69 6.77
N ASN A 568 12.56 39.68 5.95
CA ASN A 568 13.32 40.85 6.43
C ASN A 568 12.35 41.83 7.09
N ILE A 569 12.79 42.54 8.14
CA ILE A 569 11.91 43.46 8.90
C ILE A 569 11.28 44.52 7.97
N ILE A 570 12.05 45.03 7.00
CA ILE A 570 11.54 46.01 6.01
C ILE A 570 10.38 45.47 5.17
N SER A 571 10.29 44.17 4.90
CA SER A 571 9.18 43.57 4.13
C SER A 571 7.90 43.39 4.96
N PHE A 572 8.00 43.38 6.29
CA PHE A 572 6.84 43.41 7.20
C PHE A 572 6.28 44.84 7.33
N LEU A 573 7.15 45.86 7.32
CA LEU A 573 6.78 47.28 7.41
C LEU A 573 6.20 47.88 6.10
N ILE A 574 6.22 47.13 4.99
CA ILE A 574 5.69 47.57 3.68
C ILE A 574 4.37 46.86 3.34
N ASN A 575 4.08 45.72 3.97
CA ASN A 575 2.91 44.88 3.68
C ASN A 575 1.79 44.95 4.75
N ASN A 576 1.94 45.83 5.75
CA ASN A 576 0.97 46.16 6.81
C ASN A 576 0.77 47.67 6.86
#